data_AF-G6F0N8-F1
#
_entry.id   AF-G6F0N8-F1
#
_cell.length_a   1.000
_cell.length_b   1.000
_cell.length_c   1.000
_cell.angle_alpha   90.00
_cell.angle_beta   90.00
_cell.angle_gamma   90.00
#
_symmetry.space_group_name_H-M   'P 1'
#
loop_
_entity.id
_entity.type
_entity.pdbx_description
1 polymer ?
#
loop_
_entity_poly.entity_id
_entity_poly.type
_entity_poly.pdbx_seq_one_letter_code
_entity_poly.pdbx_strand_id
1 'polypeptide(L)'
;MRINNYSDFKKAIKETPENFYIIHYSCEGLNDRNKEQSPRITSIAIMHYQTGQTTSFSTHMEAEILHIPRNKVSDQFDEVEKAILKNSIDLFKI
;
A
#
# COMPACT_ATOMS: atom_id res chain seq x y z
N MET A 1 19.40 -9.04 -9.04
CA MET A 1 19.28 -8.95 -10.52
C MET A 1 18.91 -7.52 -10.87
N ARG A 2 19.64 -6.83 -11.77
CA ARG A 2 19.26 -5.49 -12.25
C ARG A 2 18.43 -5.65 -13.53
N ILE A 3 17.23 -5.07 -13.54
CA ILE A 3 16.34 -5.04 -14.69
C ILE A 3 16.47 -3.66 -15.33
N ASN A 4 17.06 -3.59 -16.53
CA ASN A 4 17.39 -2.30 -17.16
C ASN A 4 16.51 -1.98 -18.38
N ASN A 5 15.75 -2.96 -18.87
CA ASN A 5 14.85 -2.79 -20.01
C ASN A 5 13.65 -3.74 -19.92
N TYR A 6 12.69 -3.55 -20.82
CA TYR A 6 11.46 -4.34 -20.86
C TYR A 6 11.68 -5.82 -21.21
N SER A 7 12.63 -6.14 -22.10
CA SER A 7 12.92 -7.53 -22.48
C SER A 7 13.41 -8.31 -21.28
N ASP A 8 14.35 -7.73 -20.53
CA ASP A 8 14.90 -8.32 -19.30
C ASP A 8 13.82 -8.47 -18.23
N PHE A 9 12.95 -7.47 -18.07
CA PHE A 9 11.81 -7.52 -17.15
C PHE A 9 10.86 -8.68 -17.48
N LYS A 10 10.46 -8.77 -18.75
CA LYS A 10 9.54 -9.80 -19.24
C LYS A 10 10.13 -11.20 -19.07
N LYS A 11 11.44 -11.34 -19.28
CA LYS A 11 12.16 -12.60 -19.03
C LYS A 11 12.17 -12.92 -17.53
N ALA A 12 12.54 -11.96 -16.68
CA ALA A 12 12.59 -12.15 -15.23
C ALA A 12 11.23 -12.54 -14.62
N ILE A 13 10.13 -11.91 -15.06
CA ILE A 13 8.78 -12.30 -14.61
C ILE A 13 8.47 -13.76 -14.96
N LYS A 14 8.89 -14.23 -16.14
CA LYS A 14 8.63 -15.61 -16.56
C LYS A 14 9.50 -16.62 -15.81
N GLU A 15 10.75 -16.28 -15.55
CA GLU A 15 11.73 -17.20 -14.96
C GLU A 15 11.61 -17.26 -13.43
N THR A 16 11.31 -16.14 -12.77
CA THR A 16 11.21 -16.06 -11.31
C THR A 16 9.98 -15.24 -10.88
N PRO A 17 8.74 -15.66 -11.22
CA PRO A 17 7.52 -14.93 -10.88
C PRO A 17 7.31 -14.72 -9.38
N GLU A 18 7.88 -15.58 -8.54
CA GLU A 18 7.87 -15.50 -7.07
C GLU A 18 8.62 -14.28 -6.51
N ASN A 19 9.53 -13.70 -7.28
CA ASN A 19 10.29 -12.52 -6.85
C ASN A 19 9.54 -11.20 -7.09
N PHE A 20 8.30 -11.26 -7.59
CA PHE A 20 7.53 -10.09 -7.98
C PHE A 20 6.30 -9.88 -7.11
N TYR A 21 6.04 -8.62 -6.81
CA TYR A 21 4.84 -8.15 -6.14
C TYR A 21 4.20 -7.04 -6.97
N ILE A 22 2.87 -6.95 -6.89
CA ILE A 22 2.09 -5.83 -7.41
C ILE A 22 1.64 -5.00 -6.22
N ILE A 23 1.95 -3.71 -6.24
CA ILE A 23 1.55 -2.77 -5.19
C ILE A 23 0.53 -1.80 -5.80
N HIS A 24 -0.70 -1.85 -5.32
CA HIS A 24 -1.72 -0.86 -5.61
C HIS A 24 -1.74 0.19 -4.49
N TYR A 25 -1.56 1.45 -4.86
CA TYR A 25 -1.53 2.60 -3.95
C TYR A 25 -2.70 3.53 -4.27
N SER A 26 -3.49 3.86 -3.25
CA SER A 26 -4.62 4.78 -3.34
C SER A 26 -4.47 5.94 -2.35
N CYS A 27 -4.89 7.12 -2.77
CA CYS A 27 -4.89 8.34 -1.97
C CYS A 27 -6.28 9.00 -2.00
N GLU A 28 -6.45 10.03 -1.18
CA GLU A 28 -7.63 10.89 -1.21
C GLU A 28 -7.85 11.49 -2.60
N GLY A 29 -9.09 11.86 -2.90
CA GLY A 29 -9.44 12.46 -4.19
C GLY A 29 -8.70 13.78 -4.40
N LEU A 30 -8.09 13.97 -5.58
CA LEU A 30 -7.36 15.19 -5.95
C LEU A 30 -8.24 16.46 -6.01
N ASN A 31 -9.58 16.29 -5.93
CA ASN A 31 -10.55 17.37 -5.93
C ASN A 31 -10.85 17.92 -4.53
N ASP A 32 -10.33 17.29 -3.46
CA ASP A 32 -10.55 17.75 -2.10
C ASP A 32 -9.75 19.02 -1.81
N ARG A 33 -10.44 19.95 -1.13
CA ARG A 33 -10.24 21.41 -1.19
C ARG A 33 -9.02 21.95 -0.43
N ASN A 34 -8.02 21.13 -0.14
CA ASN A 34 -6.79 21.54 0.55
C ASN A 34 -5.61 21.60 -0.41
N LYS A 35 -5.55 22.62 -1.27
CA LYS A 35 -4.46 22.85 -2.24
C LYS A 35 -3.07 23.00 -1.62
N GLU A 36 -2.99 23.17 -0.31
CA GLU A 36 -1.74 23.38 0.43
C GLU A 36 -1.13 22.09 0.99
N GLN A 37 -1.85 20.96 0.94
CA GLN A 37 -1.38 19.67 1.46
C GLN A 37 -1.40 18.58 0.37
N SER A 38 -0.42 17.67 0.44
CA SER A 38 -0.44 16.46 -0.39
C SER A 38 -1.63 15.58 -0.02
N PRO A 39 -2.30 14.94 -1.01
CA PRO A 39 -3.34 13.95 -0.74
C PRO A 39 -2.83 12.83 0.16
N ARG A 40 -3.62 12.44 1.16
CA ARG A 40 -3.23 11.41 2.12
C ARG A 40 -3.47 10.00 1.59
N ILE A 41 -2.70 9.03 2.09
CA ILE A 41 -2.80 7.62 1.71
C ILE A 41 -4.03 7.02 2.38
N THR A 42 -4.92 6.42 1.57
CA THR A 42 -6.16 5.83 2.07
C THR A 42 -6.13 4.31 2.06
N SER A 43 -5.33 3.71 1.17
CA SER A 43 -5.06 2.27 1.18
C SER A 43 -3.84 1.87 0.36
N ILE A 44 -3.25 0.74 0.75
CA ILE A 44 -2.21 0.02 0.04
C ILE A 44 -2.63 -1.44 -0.05
N ALA A 45 -2.62 -2.03 -1.24
CA ALA A 45 -2.79 -3.47 -1.43
C ALA A 45 -1.56 -4.06 -2.09
N ILE A 46 -1.03 -5.13 -1.51
CA ILE A 46 0.16 -5.83 -1.97
C ILE A 46 -0.24 -7.24 -2.36
N MET A 47 0.03 -7.60 -3.61
CA MET A 47 -0.27 -8.92 -4.16
C MET A 47 1.02 -9.61 -4.59
N HIS A 48 1.27 -10.81 -4.08
CA HIS A 48 2.35 -11.66 -4.57
C HIS A 48 2.02 -12.17 -5.97
N TYR A 49 2.88 -11.89 -6.96
CA TYR A 49 2.56 -12.04 -8.38
C TYR A 49 2.24 -13.49 -8.76
N GLN A 50 3.03 -14.45 -8.28
CA GLN A 50 2.86 -15.86 -8.63
C GLN A 50 1.62 -16.49 -7.97
N THR A 51 1.37 -16.17 -6.70
CA THR A 51 0.31 -16.84 -5.91
C THR A 51 -1.03 -16.11 -5.97
N GLY A 52 -1.04 -14.82 -6.36
CA GLY A 52 -2.22 -13.95 -6.30
C GLY A 52 -2.64 -13.60 -4.87
N GLN A 53 -1.89 -14.05 -3.87
CA GLN A 53 -2.23 -13.80 -2.47
C GLN A 53 -2.07 -12.30 -2.19
N THR A 54 -3.14 -11.69 -1.68
CA THR A 54 -3.22 -10.24 -1.51
C THR A 54 -3.40 -9.90 -0.03
N THR A 55 -2.62 -8.94 0.44
CA THR A 55 -2.76 -8.31 1.75
C THR A 55 -3.09 -6.84 1.52
N SER A 56 -4.17 -6.36 2.14
CA SER A 56 -4.62 -4.97 2.05
C SER A 56 -4.47 -4.27 3.38
N PHE A 57 -4.13 -2.99 3.31
CA PHE A 57 -4.03 -2.04 4.39
C PHE A 57 -4.89 -0.85 3.99
N SER A 58 -5.83 -0.45 4.83
CA SER A 58 -6.73 0.67 4.52
C SER A 58 -7.03 1.48 5.77
N THR A 59 -7.42 2.74 5.59
CA THR A 59 -7.78 3.62 6.71
C THR A 59 -8.80 2.96 7.63
N HIS A 60 -9.81 2.29 7.09
CA HIS A 60 -10.83 1.62 7.91
C HIS A 60 -10.27 0.42 8.69
N MET A 61 -9.46 -0.41 8.04
CA MET A 61 -8.88 -1.60 8.65
C MET A 61 -7.86 -1.23 9.75
N GLU A 62 -6.95 -0.31 9.46
CA GLU A 62 -5.93 0.11 10.42
C GLU A 62 -6.53 0.87 11.60
N ALA A 63 -7.54 1.72 11.36
CA ALA A 63 -8.28 2.37 12.44
C ALA A 63 -8.96 1.35 13.37
N GLU A 64 -9.52 0.27 12.82
CA GLU A 64 -10.14 -0.80 13.60
C GLU A 64 -9.11 -1.54 14.47
N ILE A 65 -7.96 -1.90 13.90
CA ILE A 65 -6.85 -2.56 14.62
C ILE A 65 -6.32 -1.65 15.75
N LEU A 66 -6.22 -0.35 15.50
CA LEU A 66 -5.81 0.66 16.49
C LEU A 66 -6.91 1.00 17.51
N HIS A 67 -8.09 0.38 17.41
CA HIS A 67 -9.26 0.66 18.25
C HIS A 67 -9.71 2.14 18.20
N ILE A 68 -9.49 2.82 17.06
CA ILE A 68 -9.91 4.19 16.82
C ILE A 68 -11.36 4.19 16.31
N PRO A 69 -12.30 4.81 17.05
CA PRO A 69 -13.68 4.92 16.59
C PRO A 69 -13.79 5.69 15.26
N ARG A 70 -14.73 5.30 14.40
CA ARG A 70 -14.90 5.88 13.05
C ARG A 70 -15.02 7.41 13.05
N ASN A 71 -15.68 8.00 14.06
CA ASN A 71 -15.84 9.45 14.20
C ASN A 71 -14.57 10.17 14.69
N LYS A 72 -13.51 9.43 15.02
CA LYS A 72 -12.21 9.95 15.47
C LYS A 72 -11.06 9.68 14.51
N VAL A 73 -11.31 8.94 13.43
CA VAL A 73 -10.31 8.62 12.40
C VAL A 73 -9.75 9.89 11.74
N SER A 74 -10.59 10.89 11.47
CA SER A 74 -10.12 12.15 10.88
C SER A 74 -9.20 12.93 11.82
N ASP A 75 -9.49 12.92 13.13
CA ASP A 75 -8.68 13.62 14.14
C ASP A 75 -7.32 12.93 14.38
N GLN A 76 -7.25 11.62 14.12
CA GLN A 76 -6.08 10.77 14.36
C GLN A 76 -5.53 10.16 13.06
N PHE A 77 -5.77 10.83 11.93
CA PHE A 77 -5.45 10.26 10.61
C PHE A 77 -3.95 10.00 10.44
N ASP A 78 -3.10 10.86 11.00
CA ASP A 78 -1.64 10.68 10.98
C ASP A 78 -1.21 9.33 11.59
N GLU A 79 -1.86 8.90 12.67
CA GLU A 79 -1.57 7.62 13.33
C GLU A 79 -2.00 6.45 12.44
N VAL A 80 -3.19 6.55 11.85
CA VAL A 80 -3.75 5.54 10.94
C VAL A 80 -2.88 5.40 9.68
N GLU A 81 -2.51 6.51 9.05
CA GLU A 81 -1.66 6.50 7.86
C GLU A 81 -0.28 5.92 8.15
N LYS A 82 0.30 6.27 9.31
CA LYS A 82 1.57 5.69 9.75
C LYS A 82 1.47 4.18 9.95
N ALA A 83 0.33 3.67 10.44
CA ALA A 83 0.09 2.24 10.57
C ALA A 83 -0.01 1.56 9.20
N ILE A 84 -0.74 2.14 8.23
CA ILE A 84 -0.80 1.65 6.83
C ILE A 84 0.62 1.51 6.26
N LEU A 85 1.43 2.57 6.37
CA LEU A 85 2.79 2.59 5.85
C LEU A 85 3.69 1.57 6.56
N LYS A 86 3.65 1.52 7.89
CA LYS A 86 4.49 0.61 8.67
C LYS A 86 4.13 -0.85 8.36
N ASN A 87 2.85 -1.22 8.44
CA ASN A 87 2.41 -2.59 8.29
C ASN A 87 2.61 -3.10 6.87
N SER A 88 2.43 -2.24 5.85
CA SER A 88 2.71 -2.59 4.46
C SER A 88 4.20 -2.83 4.19
N ILE A 89 5.10 -2.09 4.84
CA ILE A 89 6.55 -2.32 4.73
C ILE A 89 6.97 -3.55 5.52
N ASP A 90 6.40 -3.78 6.70
CA ASP A 90 6.72 -4.92 7.56
C ASP A 90 6.39 -6.27 6.88
N LEU A 91 5.45 -6.29 5.92
CA LEU A 91 5.18 -7.45 5.06
C LEU A 91 6.42 -7.98 4.31
N PHE A 92 7.40 -7.12 4.02
CA PHE A 92 8.62 -7.47 3.30
C PHE A 92 9.82 -7.76 4.20
N LYS A 93 9.69 -7.66 5.53
CA LYS A 93 10.82 -7.84 6.48
C LYS A 93 11.02 -9.29 6.94
N ILE A 94 10.55 -10.26 6.17
CA ILE A 94 10.65 -11.70 6.48
C ILE A 94 12.02 -12.24 6.06
#